data_AF-A0A9P8FZ48-F1
#
_entry.id   AF-A0A9P8FZ48-F1
#
_cell.length_a   1.000
_cell.length_b   1.000
_cell.length_c   1.000
_cell.angle_alpha   90.00
_cell.angle_beta   90.00
_cell.angle_gamma   90.00
#
_symmetry.space_group_name_H-M   'P 1'
#
loop_
_entity.id
_entity.type
_entity.pdbx_description
1 polymer ?
#
loop_
_entity_poly.entity_id
_entity_poly.type
_entity_poly.pdbx_seq_one_letter_code
_entity_poly.pdbx_strand_id
1 'polypeptide(L)'
;MSAPTTSLEAKLVVLGSQNVGKTSLVNRFVHQTFLPPSTPSTVGASFLTTRVHDPETDTDIRLQIWDTAGQERFRSISKLYYRGA
;
A
#
# COMPACT_ATOMS: atom_id res chain seq x y z
N MET A 1 -31.04 15.23 7.35
CA MET A 1 -29.93 14.51 8.01
C MET A 1 -29.44 13.48 7.00
N SER A 2 -28.24 13.64 6.44
CA SER A 2 -27.67 12.64 5.52
C SER A 2 -27.42 11.33 6.29
N ALA A 3 -27.57 10.20 5.63
CA ALA A 3 -27.26 8.90 6.20
C ALA A 3 -25.78 8.88 6.66
N PRO A 4 -25.42 8.10 7.70
CA PRO A 4 -24.03 7.98 8.10
C PRO A 4 -23.21 7.37 6.96
N THR A 5 -22.16 8.07 6.52
CA THR A 5 -21.17 7.56 5.58
C THR A 5 -20.62 6.23 6.09
N THR A 6 -20.66 5.19 5.26
CA THR A 6 -20.14 3.87 5.64
C THR A 6 -18.62 3.99 5.77
N SER A 7 -18.03 3.42 6.82
CA SER A 7 -16.56 3.42 6.99
C SER A 7 -16.02 2.00 6.92
N LEU A 8 -15.01 1.80 6.08
CA LEU A 8 -14.34 0.51 5.89
C LEU A 8 -12.84 0.64 6.14
N GLU A 9 -12.23 -0.44 6.59
CA GLU A 9 -10.78 -0.58 6.64
C GLU A 9 -10.36 -1.76 5.76
N ALA A 10 -9.41 -1.52 4.86
CA ALA A 10 -8.93 -2.54 3.93
C ALA A 10 -7.41 -2.60 3.93
N LYS A 11 -6.88 -3.82 3.91
CA LYS A 11 -5.45 -4.11 3.82
C LYS A 11 -5.05 -4.30 2.37
N LEU A 12 -4.08 -3.53 1.90
CA LEU A 12 -3.52 -3.62 0.56
C LEU A 12 -2.06 -4.06 0.66
N VAL A 13 -1.70 -5.18 0.04
CA VAL A 13 -0.31 -5.69 0.03
C VAL A 13 0.24 -5.62 -1.39
N VAL A 14 1.33 -4.88 -1.58
CA VAL A 14 1.93 -4.66 -2.90
C VAL A 14 3.08 -5.62 -3.10
N LEU A 15 2.92 -6.56 -4.04
CA LEU A 15 3.88 -7.64 -4.33
C LEU A 15 4.50 -7.51 -5.73
N GLY A 16 5.67 -8.14 -5.92
CA GLY A 16 6.38 -8.17 -7.19
C GLY A 16 7.90 -8.13 -7.01
N SER A 17 8.64 -8.45 -8.07
CA SER A 17 10.11 -8.49 -8.07
C SER A 17 10.76 -7.17 -7.66
N GLN A 18 12.04 -7.19 -7.31
CA GLN A 18 12.81 -5.97 -7.04
C GLN A 18 12.76 -5.03 -8.27
N ASN A 19 12.80 -3.71 -8.03
CA ASN A 19 12.90 -2.65 -9.05
C ASN A 19 11.73 -2.52 -10.05
N VAL A 20 10.63 -3.26 -9.91
CA VAL A 20 9.44 -3.12 -10.79
C VAL A 20 8.57 -1.87 -10.51
N GLY A 21 8.96 -1.01 -9.56
CA GLY A 21 8.27 0.25 -9.29
C GLY A 21 7.21 0.24 -8.19
N LYS A 22 7.13 -0.81 -7.35
CA LYS A 22 6.15 -0.93 -6.25
C LYS A 22 6.12 0.30 -5.33
N THR A 23 7.27 0.68 -4.78
CA THR A 23 7.41 1.85 -3.91
C THR A 23 7.08 3.15 -4.64
N SER A 24 7.47 3.28 -5.91
CA SER A 24 7.14 4.44 -6.73
C SER A 24 5.63 4.58 -6.94
N LEU A 25 4.92 3.48 -7.19
CA LEU A 25 3.46 3.45 -7.34
C LEU A 25 2.78 3.87 -6.02
N VAL A 26 3.19 3.27 -4.90
CA VAL A 26 2.63 3.58 -3.57
C VAL A 26 2.86 5.05 -3.21
N ASN A 27 4.09 5.54 -3.40
CA ASN A 27 4.43 6.93 -3.10
C ASN A 27 3.66 7.91 -4.00
N ARG A 28 3.51 7.59 -5.29
CA ARG A 28 2.72 8.42 -6.20
C ARG A 28 1.25 8.45 -5.79
N PHE A 29 0.68 7.31 -5.39
CA PHE A 29 -0.71 7.23 -4.96
C PHE A 29 -0.96 8.02 -3.67
N VAL A 30 -0.14 7.82 -2.64
CA VAL A 30 -0.35 8.43 -1.31
C VAL A 30 0.10 9.89 -1.25
N HIS A 31 1.25 10.21 -1.82
CA HIS A 31 1.91 11.52 -1.66
C HIS A 31 1.90 12.39 -2.91
N GLN A 32 1.41 11.86 -4.05
CA GLN A 32 1.43 12.57 -5.33
C GLN A 32 2.84 12.99 -5.81
N THR A 33 3.88 12.32 -5.32
CA THR A 33 5.28 12.57 -5.69
C THR A 33 5.98 11.30 -6.17
N PHE A 34 7.16 11.45 -6.77
CA PHE A 34 8.09 10.35 -7.00
C PHE A 34 9.32 10.54 -6.12
N LEU A 35 9.82 9.44 -5.56
CA LEU A 35 11.05 9.45 -4.79
C LEU A 35 12.26 9.65 -5.72
N PRO A 36 13.35 10.28 -5.25
CA PRO A 36 14.57 10.45 -6.04
C PRO A 36 15.14 9.11 -6.52
N PRO A 37 15.85 9.06 -7.66
CA PRO A 37 16.50 7.84 -8.15
C PRO A 37 17.50 7.21 -7.18
N SER A 38 18.07 8.00 -6.25
CA SER A 38 18.99 7.55 -5.21
C SER A 38 18.31 6.87 -4.02
N THR A 39 16.97 6.73 -4.04
CA THR A 39 16.23 6.09 -2.95
C THR A 39 16.64 4.62 -2.84
N PRO A 40 17.00 4.15 -1.63
CA PRO A 40 17.36 2.75 -1.43
C PRO A 40 16.16 1.83 -1.65
N SER A 41 16.43 0.55 -1.99
CA SER A 41 15.38 -0.47 -2.09
C SER A 41 14.67 -0.67 -0.75
N THR A 42 13.37 -0.93 -0.80
CA THR A 42 12.59 -1.35 0.37
C THR A 42 13.23 -2.57 1.03
N VAL A 43 13.35 -2.53 2.36
CA VAL A 43 13.88 -3.61 3.20
C VAL A 43 12.72 -4.23 3.95
N GLY A 44 12.47 -5.53 3.76
CA GLY A 44 11.30 -6.20 4.35
C GLY A 44 9.98 -5.66 3.81
N ALA A 45 9.33 -4.75 4.53
CA ALA A 45 8.17 -3.99 4.06
C ALA A 45 8.05 -2.64 4.76
N SER A 46 7.44 -1.67 4.08
CA SER A 46 6.99 -0.39 4.62
C SER A 46 5.47 -0.38 4.79
N PHE A 47 4.98 0.36 5.77
CA PHE A 47 3.56 0.51 6.07
C PHE A 47 3.13 1.97 5.91
N LEU A 48 2.06 2.19 5.14
CA LEU A 48 1.46 3.50 4.92
C LEU A 48 -0.05 3.42 5.07
N THR A 49 -0.69 4.52 5.44
CA THR A 49 -2.16 4.61 5.43
C THR A 49 -2.62 5.80 4.63
N THR A 50 -3.69 5.62 3.86
CA THR A 50 -4.41 6.71 3.18
C THR A 50 -5.91 6.48 3.25
N ARG A 51 -6.70 7.52 2.99
CA ARG A 51 -8.15 7.43 2.88
C ARG A 51 -8.58 7.66 1.45
N VAL A 52 -9.53 6.88 0.98
CA VAL A 52 -10.18 7.02 -0.32
C VAL A 52 -11.68 7.10 -0.07
N HIS A 53 -12.34 8.01 -0.77
CA HIS A 53 -13.78 8.11 -0.77
C HIS A 53 -14.32 7.44 -2.05
N ASP A 54 -15.22 6.48 -1.89
CA ASP A 54 -15.97 5.90 -3.01
C ASP A 54 -17.31 6.65 -3.15
N PRO A 55 -17.47 7.49 -4.20
CA PRO A 55 -18.67 8.29 -4.39
C PRO A 55 -19.87 7.46 -4.85
N GLU A 56 -19.69 6.25 -5.39
CA GLU A 56 -20.80 5.40 -5.83
C GLU A 56 -21.50 4.74 -4.63
N THR A 57 -20.73 4.42 -3.59
CA THR A 57 -21.21 3.74 -2.38
C THR A 57 -21.28 4.65 -1.15
N ASP A 58 -20.92 5.93 -1.27
CA ASP A 58 -20.77 6.90 -0.16
C ASP A 58 -19.99 6.29 1.01
N THR A 59 -18.83 5.69 0.69
CA THR A 59 -18.01 4.94 1.64
C THR A 59 -16.62 5.53 1.77
N ASP A 60 -16.22 5.81 3.01
CA ASP A 60 -14.85 6.20 3.35
C ASP A 60 -14.02 4.96 3.68
N ILE A 61 -13.00 4.70 2.87
CA ILE A 61 -12.14 3.53 2.98
C ILE A 61 -10.78 3.96 3.52
N ARG A 62 -10.40 3.45 4.70
CA ARG A 62 -9.03 3.54 5.20
C ARG A 62 -8.21 2.39 4.63
N LEU A 63 -7.29 2.72 3.74
CA LEU A 63 -6.34 1.77 3.17
C LEU A 63 -5.11 1.64 4.06
N GLN A 64 -4.79 0.41 4.43
CA GLN A 64 -3.56 0.00 5.10
C GLN A 64 -2.63 -0.66 4.09
N ILE A 65 -1.68 0.11 3.57
CA ILE A 65 -0.81 -0.29 2.46
C ILE A 65 0.51 -0.85 2.99
N TRP A 66 0.82 -2.08 2.58
CA TRP A 66 2.08 -2.78 2.84
C TRP A 66 2.91 -2.80 1.55
N ASP A 67 3.86 -1.88 1.40
CA ASP A 67 4.85 -1.90 0.31
C ASP A 67 5.96 -2.90 0.65
N THR A 68 6.09 -3.98 -0.12
CA THR A 68 7.02 -5.06 0.21
C THR A 68 8.32 -5.01 -0.59
N ALA A 69 9.40 -5.50 0.00
CA ALA A 69 10.65 -5.73 -0.70
C ALA A 69 10.49 -6.87 -1.71
N GLY A 70 11.04 -6.67 -2.91
CA GLY A 70 11.02 -7.68 -3.98
C GLY A 70 12.30 -8.52 -4.10
N GLN A 71 13.25 -8.36 -3.18
CA GLN A 71 14.51 -9.12 -3.18
C GLN A 71 14.27 -10.55 -2.67
N GLU A 72 14.93 -11.53 -3.26
CA GLU A 72 14.74 -12.95 -2.96
C GLU A 72 15.02 -13.29 -1.49
N ARG A 73 15.95 -12.59 -0.85
CA ARG A 73 16.25 -12.76 0.58
C ARG A 73 15.06 -12.50 1.52
N PHE A 74 14.03 -11.77 1.06
CA PHE A 74 12.81 -11.53 1.82
C PHE A 74 11.64 -12.46 1.45
N ARG A 75 11.84 -13.39 0.52
CA ARG A 75 10.77 -14.29 0.04
C ARG A 75 10.16 -15.15 1.15
N SER A 76 10.94 -15.54 2.15
CA SER A 76 10.47 -16.33 3.28
C SER A 76 9.51 -15.56 4.19
N ILE A 77 9.67 -14.23 4.29
CA ILE A 77 8.82 -13.36 5.11
C ILE A 77 7.63 -12.77 4.35
N SER A 78 7.62 -12.82 3.01
CA SER A 78 6.51 -12.31 2.19
C SER A 78 5.14 -12.89 2.61
N LYS A 79 5.11 -14.17 3.00
CA LYS A 79 3.93 -14.88 3.54
C LYS A 79 3.29 -14.21 4.75
N LEU A 80 4.09 -13.52 5.57
CA LEU A 80 3.59 -12.83 6.76
C LEU A 80 2.80 -11.58 6.37
N TYR A 81 3.16 -10.91 5.27
CA TYR A 81 2.53 -9.64 4.87
C TYR A 81 1.13 -9.84 4.31
N TYR A 82 0.88 -10.87 3.48
CA TYR A 82 -0.45 -11.14 2.92
C TYR A 82 -1.34 -12.03 3.80
N ARG A 83 -0.92 -12.36 5.03
CA ARG A 83 -1.82 -13.03 5.99
C ARG A 83 -2.98 -12.10 6.35
N GLY A 84 -4.22 -12.57 6.13
CA GLY A 84 -5.43 -11.80 6.41
C GLY A 84 -5.61 -10.55 5.53
N ALA A 85 -4.93 -10.52 4.38
CA ALA A 85 -5.23 -9.61 3.28
C ALA A 85 -6.26 -10.26 2.36
#